data_AF-A0A2E2U797-F1
#
_entry.id   AF-A0A2E2U797-F1
#
_cell.length_a   1.000
_cell.length_b   1.000
_cell.length_c   1.000
_cell.angle_alpha   90.00
_cell.angle_beta   90.00
_cell.angle_gamma   90.00
#
_symmetry.space_group_name_H-M   'P 1'
#
loop_
_entity.id
_entity.type
_entity.pdbx_description
1 polymer ?
#
loop_
_entity_poly.entity_id
_entity_poly.type
_entity_poly.pdbx_seq_one_letter_code
_entity_poly.pdbx_strand_id
1 'polypeptide(L)' 'MVKNLKVRLKENGLWDECKVTKSGCLGGCAFGVNATLYPDNTFLSNISLDDEDDLYAILSAK' A
#
# COMPACT_ATOMS: atom_id res chain seq x y z
N MET A 1 0.22 9.38 2.59
CA MET A 1 -0.07 7.98 2.24
C MET A 1 -0.12 7.68 0.73
N VAL A 2 -1.25 7.30 0.08
CA VAL A 2 -1.23 6.76 -1.31
C VAL A 2 -0.47 7.63 -2.34
N LYS A 3 -0.61 8.97 -2.26
CA LYS A 3 0.12 9.88 -3.16
C LYS A 3 1.63 9.84 -2.90
N ASN A 4 2.05 9.87 -1.63
CA ASN A 4 3.46 9.81 -1.25
C ASN A 4 4.10 8.48 -1.64
N LEU A 5 3.41 7.36 -1.38
CA LEU A 5 3.88 6.03 -1.78
C LEU A 5 4.15 5.97 -3.29
N LYS A 6 3.26 6.55 -4.11
CA LYS A 6 3.47 6.64 -5.57
C LYS A 6 4.68 7.47 -5.95
N VAL A 7 4.91 8.59 -5.27
CA VAL A 7 6.08 9.45 -5.53
C VAL A 7 7.35 8.70 -5.17
N ARG A 8 7.40 8.09 -3.98
CA ARG A 8 8.55 7.32 -3.49
C ARG A 8 8.88 6.14 -4.40
N LEU A 9 7.90 5.38 -4.85
CA LEU A 9 8.10 4.30 -5.83
C LEU A 9 8.68 4.81 -7.16
N LYS A 10 8.25 5.98 -7.64
CA LYS A 10 8.81 6.59 -8.86
C LYS A 10 10.24 7.05 -8.68
N GLU A 11 10.55 7.71 -7.57
CA GLU A 11 11.89 8.19 -7.26
C GLU A 11 12.90 7.05 -7.10
N ASN A 12 12.44 5.88 -6.64
CA ASN A 12 13.27 4.70 -6.46
C ASN A 12 13.24 3.73 -7.66
N GLY A 13 12.63 4.12 -8.80
CA GLY A 13 12.61 3.30 -10.02
C GLY A 13 11.66 2.10 -10.00
N LEU A 14 10.95 1.86 -8.89
CA LEU A 14 10.03 0.72 -8.69
C LEU A 14 8.64 0.92 -9.33
N TRP A 15 8.45 1.98 -10.11
CA TRP A 15 7.13 2.32 -10.68
C TRP A 15 6.64 1.31 -11.73
N ASP A 16 7.55 0.64 -12.42
CA ASP A 16 7.21 -0.38 -13.43
C ASP A 16 6.87 -1.73 -12.79
N GLU A 17 7.43 -2.01 -11.61
CA GLU A 17 7.29 -3.28 -10.89
C GLU A 17 6.11 -3.27 -9.90
N CYS A 18 5.93 -2.15 -9.19
CA CYS A 18 4.94 -2.03 -8.12
C CYS A 18 3.97 -0.88 -8.37
N LYS A 19 2.66 -1.17 -8.23
CA LYS A 19 1.59 -0.20 -8.44
C LYS A 19 0.72 -0.06 -7.20
N VAL A 20 0.52 1.19 -6.77
CA VAL A 20 -0.38 1.54 -5.68
C VAL A 20 -1.60 2.25 -6.26
N THR A 21 -2.80 1.78 -5.96
CA THR A 21 -4.06 2.38 -6.44
C THR A 21 -5.04 2.62 -5.31
N LYS A 22 -5.90 3.63 -5.46
CA LYS A 22 -7.07 3.77 -4.60
C LYS A 22 -8.11 2.77 -5.08
N SER A 23 -8.66 1.98 -4.17
CA SER A 23 -9.83 1.13 -4.42
C SER A 23 -11.10 1.79 -3.87
N GLY A 24 -12.25 1.25 -4.27
CA GLY A 24 -13.50 1.46 -3.55
C GLY A 24 -13.53 0.66 -2.24
N CYS A 25 -14.74 0.40 -1.73
CA CYS A 25 -14.93 -0.41 -0.52
C CYS A 25 -14.36 -1.83 -0.72
N LEU A 26 -13.43 -2.22 0.15
CA LEU A 26 -12.86 -3.58 0.20
C LEU A 26 -13.54 -4.47 1.26
N GLY A 27 -14.55 -3.96 1.95
CA GLY A 27 -15.06 -4.56 3.18
C GLY A 27 -14.16 -4.26 4.38
N GLY A 28 -14.52 -4.81 5.54
CA GLY A 28 -13.72 -4.66 6.76
C GLY A 28 -13.75 -3.26 7.38
N CYS A 29 -14.81 -2.48 7.17
CA CYS A 29 -14.92 -1.11 7.70
C CYS A 29 -14.74 -1.03 9.24
N ALA A 30 -15.05 -2.10 9.96
CA ALA A 30 -14.83 -2.20 11.40
C ALA A 30 -13.33 -2.17 11.80
N PHE A 31 -12.43 -2.47 10.87
CA PHE A 31 -10.97 -2.51 11.08
C PHE A 31 -10.27 -1.26 10.53
N GLY A 32 -11.02 -0.18 10.26
CA GLY A 32 -10.46 1.09 9.80
C GLY A 32 -10.02 1.08 8.33
N VAL A 33 -8.89 1.73 8.04
CA VAL A 33 -8.34 1.83 6.69
C VAL A 33 -7.69 0.51 6.31
N ASN A 34 -8.11 -0.04 5.18
CA ASN A 34 -7.65 -1.33 4.69
C ASN A 34 -6.98 -1.21 3.31
N ALA A 35 -6.06 -2.11 3.02
CA ALA A 35 -5.45 -2.32 1.72
C ALA A 35 -5.30 -3.81 1.44
N THR A 36 -5.26 -4.18 0.16
CA THR A 36 -4.96 -5.55 -0.25
C THR A 36 -3.69 -5.57 -1.09
N LEU A 37 -2.81 -6.52 -0.81
CA LEU A 37 -1.56 -6.72 -1.52
C LEU A 37 -1.69 -7.93 -2.44
N TYR A 38 -1.42 -7.71 -3.72
CA TYR A 38 -1.34 -8.75 -4.72
C TYR A 38 0.10 -8.92 -5.20
N PRO A 39 0.51 -10.14 -5.59
CA PRO A 39 -0.28 -11.38 -5.70
C PRO A 39 -0.46 -12.17 -4.39
N ASP A 40 0.16 -11.73 -3.28
CA ASP A 40 0.18 -12.47 -2.00
C ASP A 40 -1.18 -12.64 -1.31
N ASN A 41 -2.24 -11.99 -1.80
CA ASN A 41 -3.59 -12.00 -1.21
C ASN A 41 -3.60 -11.57 0.26
N THR A 42 -2.65 -10.72 0.66
CA THR A 42 -2.55 -10.21 2.02
C THR A 42 -3.54 -9.07 2.22
N PHE A 43 -4.32 -9.14 3.30
CA PHE A 43 -5.21 -8.07 3.72
C PHE A 43 -4.55 -7.28 4.85
N LEU A 44 -4.23 -6.03 4.58
CA LEU A 44 -3.66 -5.08 5.54
C LEU A 44 -4.81 -4.27 6.12
N SER A 45 -4.95 -4.28 7.44
CA SER A 45 -6.02 -3.59 8.15
C SER A 45 -5.48 -2.62 9.18
N ASN A 46 -6.31 -1.68 9.60
CA ASN A 46 -6.00 -0.70 10.65
C ASN A 46 -4.77 0.16 10.32
N ILE A 47 -4.62 0.49 9.03
CA ILE A 47 -3.49 1.26 8.52
C ILE A 47 -3.60 2.72 8.97
N SER A 48 -2.50 3.24 9.49
CA SER A 48 -2.35 4.64 9.91
C SER A 48 -1.42 5.42 8.97
N LEU A 49 -1.25 6.71 9.26
CA LEU A 49 -0.31 7.55 8.49
C LEU A 49 1.16 7.26 8.84
N ASP A 50 1.42 6.72 10.03
CA ASP A 50 2.76 6.37 10.51
C ASP A 50 3.29 5.09 9.85
N ASP A 51 2.41 4.22 9.32
CA ASP A 51 2.79 2.97 8.62
C ASP A 51 3.32 3.21 7.18
N GLU A 52 3.56 4.47 6.77
CA GLU A 52 3.98 4.79 5.41
C GLU A 52 5.34 4.14 5.04
N ASP A 53 6.29 4.09 5.98
CA ASP A 53 7.58 3.46 5.78
C ASP A 53 7.49 1.93 5.76
N ASP A 54 6.70 1.33 6.66
CA ASP A 54 6.50 -0.13 6.69
C ASP A 54 5.84 -0.64 5.40
N LEU A 55 4.84 0.09 4.91
CA LEU A 55 4.18 -0.24 3.65
C LEU A 55 5.11 -0.10 2.45
N TYR A 56 5.97 0.91 2.44
CA TYR A 56 6.98 1.05 1.40
C TYR A 56 7.98 -0.12 1.46
N ALA A 57 8.44 -0.51 2.65
CA ALA A 57 9.33 -1.64 2.84
C ALA A 57 8.72 -2.95 2.30
N ILE A 58 7.44 -3.21 2.59
CA ILE A 58 6.70 -4.37 2.08
C ILE A 58 6.65 -4.36 0.54
N LEU A 59 6.45 -3.20 -0.08
CA LEU A 59 6.40 -3.06 -1.54
C LEU A 59 7.78 -3.20 -2.19
N SER A 60 8.85 -2.71 -1.55
CA SER A 60 10.22 -2.75 -2.08
C SER A 60 10.95 -4.06 -1.84
N ALA A 61 10.45 -4.91 -0.93
CA ALA A 61 11.05 -6.21 -0.62
C ALA A 61 10.69 -7.30 -1.65
N LYS A 62 10.01 -6.93 -2.74
CA LYS A 62 9.56 -7.78 -3.84
C LYS A 62 10.33 -7.41 -5.09
#